data_AF-A0A1V4IPQ9-F1
#
_entry.id   AF-A0A1V4IPQ9-F1
#
_cell.length_a   1.000
_cell.length_b   1.000
_cell.length_c   1.000
_cell.angle_alpha   90.00
_cell.angle_beta   90.00
_cell.angle_gamma   90.00
#
_symmetry.space_group_name_H-M   'P 1'
#
loop_
_entity.id
_entity.type
_entity.pdbx_description
1 polymer ?
#
loop_
_entity_poly.entity_id
_entity_poly.type
_entity_poly.pdbx_seq_one_letter_code
_entity_poly.pdbx_strand_id
1 'polypeptide(L)'
;MDIAVFLDENDNVISFNSSGTVRLYSKVDRNWNIKKEVSFSIDSTMGIGSIRDSIKNMVLKLDDCKVFAAEDVTGITYNILESMDFNIWRVSGKPVDFLDYIEQNELKELQEKKIPETIPKPIEKEEGYYFIDLREVMEHNEKVTTKQVLLPFFHKKLFCYLDIMCSHIPPWFNNELPKLGFKFTTNKLSENSFLVKVINKYEKRITNCKL
;
A
#
# COMPACT_ATOMS: atom_id res chain seq x y z
N MET A 1 4.55 14.74 -12.19
CA MET A 1 3.99 13.72 -11.27
C MET A 1 2.49 13.82 -11.34
N ASP A 2 1.79 12.70 -11.19
CA ASP A 2 0.33 12.65 -11.21
C ASP A 2 -0.20 12.28 -9.81
N ILE A 3 -1.25 12.97 -9.36
CA ILE A 3 -1.91 12.76 -8.06
C ILE A 3 -3.42 12.68 -8.29
N ALA A 4 -4.04 11.56 -7.92
CA ALA A 4 -5.49 11.41 -7.93
C ALA A 4 -6.07 11.93 -6.60
N VAL A 5 -7.12 12.75 -6.66
CA VAL A 5 -7.77 13.33 -5.48
C VAL A 5 -9.27 13.08 -5.54
N PHE A 6 -9.89 12.61 -4.45
CA PHE A 6 -11.34 12.40 -4.38
C PHE A 6 -12.07 13.63 -3.82
N LEU A 7 -12.96 14.21 -4.62
CA LEU A 7 -13.54 15.54 -4.38
C LEU A 7 -15.08 15.54 -4.47
N ASP A 8 -15.70 16.45 -3.71
CA ASP A 8 -17.10 16.84 -3.90
C ASP A 8 -17.27 17.85 -5.04
N GLU A 9 -18.50 18.34 -5.21
CA GLU A 9 -18.86 19.37 -6.19
C GLU A 9 -18.27 20.77 -5.92
N ASN A 10 -17.77 21.01 -4.69
CA ASN A 10 -17.21 22.28 -4.24
C ASN A 10 -15.67 22.25 -4.20
N ASP A 11 -15.06 21.22 -4.79
CA ASP A 11 -13.62 20.95 -4.79
C ASP A 11 -13.01 20.69 -3.40
N ASN A 12 -13.82 20.26 -2.43
CA ASN A 12 -13.32 19.79 -1.15
C ASN A 12 -13.01 18.31 -1.21
N VAL A 13 -11.94 17.91 -0.55
CA VAL A 13 -11.61 16.51 -0.37
C VAL A 13 -12.67 15.83 0.50
N ILE A 14 -13.10 14.63 0.08
CA ILE A 14 -14.12 13.85 0.76
C ILE A 14 -13.66 12.42 1.06
N SER A 15 -14.38 11.78 1.97
CA SER A 15 -14.22 10.38 2.33
C SER A 15 -14.88 9.44 1.31
N PHE A 16 -14.35 8.23 1.15
CA PHE A 16 -14.82 7.24 0.15
C PHE A 16 -16.24 6.68 0.35
N ASN A 17 -16.92 7.06 1.42
CA ASN A 17 -18.30 6.67 1.70
C ASN A 17 -19.33 7.58 1.02
N SER A 18 -18.86 8.58 0.28
CA SER A 18 -19.65 9.57 -0.44
C SER A 18 -19.53 9.38 -1.95
N SER A 19 -20.45 9.99 -2.70
CA SER A 19 -20.32 10.12 -4.15
C SER A 19 -19.55 11.40 -4.49
N GLY A 20 -18.72 11.34 -5.52
CA GLY A 20 -17.94 12.50 -5.95
C GLY A 20 -17.16 12.23 -7.23
N THR A 21 -16.07 12.97 -7.40
CA THR A 21 -15.22 12.88 -8.58
C THR A 21 -13.79 12.64 -8.16
N VAL A 22 -13.17 11.60 -8.72
CA VAL A 22 -11.73 11.41 -8.64
C VAL A 22 -11.10 12.26 -9.75
N ARG A 23 -10.41 13.33 -9.35
CA ARG A 23 -9.71 14.22 -10.26
C ARG A 23 -8.23 13.92 -10.26
N LEU A 24 -7.67 13.69 -11.45
CA LEU A 24 -6.26 13.44 -11.66
C LEU A 24 -5.57 14.76 -11.98
N TYR A 25 -4.68 15.19 -11.09
CA TYR A 25 -3.83 16.36 -11.28
C TYR A 25 -2.47 15.94 -11.81
N SER A 26 -1.91 16.73 -12.74
CA SER A 26 -0.57 16.54 -13.26
C SER A 26 0.21 17.85 -13.18
N LYS A 27 1.46 17.77 -12.70
CA LYS A 27 2.33 18.94 -12.61
C LYS A 27 3.07 19.16 -13.93
N VAL A 28 2.87 20.34 -14.54
CA VAL A 28 3.52 20.80 -15.77
C VAL A 28 4.12 22.19 -15.51
N ASP A 29 5.41 22.37 -15.75
CA ASP A 29 6.12 23.65 -15.61
C ASP A 29 5.84 24.40 -14.29
N ARG A 30 5.73 23.63 -13.19
CA ARG A 30 5.44 24.05 -11.80
C ARG A 30 3.97 24.26 -11.44
N ASN A 31 3.05 24.21 -12.39
CA ASN A 31 1.62 24.38 -12.11
C ASN A 31 0.91 23.01 -12.11
N TRP A 32 -0.04 22.87 -11.19
CA TRP A 32 -0.95 21.74 -11.17
C TRP A 32 -2.09 21.97 -12.16
N ASN A 33 -2.26 21.03 -13.09
CA ASN A 33 -3.32 21.07 -14.08
C ASN A 33 -4.21 19.84 -13.91
N ILE A 34 -5.50 20.01 -14.21
CA ILE A 34 -6.45 18.90 -14.24
C ILE A 34 -6.20 18.12 -15.53
N LYS A 35 -5.75 16.87 -15.40
CA LYS A 35 -5.49 15.97 -16.52
C LYS A 35 -6.74 15.17 -16.88
N LYS A 36 -7.51 14.75 -15.88
CA LYS A 36 -8.69 13.88 -16.06
C LYS A 36 -9.62 13.96 -14.87
N GLU A 37 -10.90 13.69 -15.10
CA GLU A 37 -11.91 13.50 -14.07
C GLU A 37 -12.62 12.17 -14.27
N VAL A 38 -12.86 11.46 -13.17
CA VAL A 38 -13.54 10.17 -13.14
C VAL A 38 -14.63 10.25 -12.09
N SER A 39 -15.88 10.34 -12.54
CA SER A 39 -17.03 10.24 -11.64
C SER A 39 -17.02 8.91 -10.92
N PHE A 40 -17.22 8.95 -9.60
CA PHE A 40 -17.18 7.78 -8.74
C PHE A 40 -18.24 7.89 -7.67
N SER A 41 -19.09 6.86 -7.61
CA SER A 41 -20.15 6.75 -6.61
C SER A 41 -20.19 5.31 -6.11
N ILE A 42 -20.22 5.16 -4.79
CA ILE A 42 -20.61 3.92 -4.13
C ILE A 42 -21.98 4.17 -3.51
N ASP A 43 -22.93 3.27 -3.76
CA ASP A 43 -24.21 3.24 -3.05
C ASP A 43 -24.17 2.12 -1.99
N SER A 44 -24.70 2.42 -0.80
CA SER A 44 -24.95 1.49 0.29
C SER A 44 -25.79 0.25 -0.09
N THR A 45 -26.56 0.32 -1.18
CA THR A 45 -27.34 -0.80 -1.72
C THR A 45 -26.49 -1.75 -2.57
N MET A 46 -25.27 -1.36 -2.94
CA MET A 46 -24.38 -2.18 -3.76
C MET A 46 -23.82 -3.35 -2.95
N GLY A 47 -23.88 -4.54 -3.55
CA GLY A 47 -23.16 -5.69 -3.03
C GLY A 47 -21.64 -5.45 -3.04
N ILE A 48 -20.94 -6.12 -2.12
CA ILE A 48 -19.49 -5.99 -1.95
C ILE A 48 -18.68 -6.24 -3.23
N GLY A 49 -19.15 -7.14 -4.10
CA GLY A 49 -18.53 -7.41 -5.40
C GLY A 49 -18.59 -6.19 -6.33
N SER A 50 -19.78 -5.59 -6.45
CA SER A 50 -20.00 -4.39 -7.27
C SER A 50 -19.18 -3.20 -6.77
N ILE A 51 -19.04 -3.03 -5.45
CA ILE A 51 -18.18 -2.00 -4.86
C ILE A 51 -16.72 -2.22 -5.31
N ARG A 52 -16.22 -3.45 -5.21
CA ARG A 52 -14.84 -3.78 -5.66
C ARG A 52 -14.64 -3.48 -7.13
N ASP A 53 -15.61 -3.84 -7.98
CA ASP A 53 -15.51 -3.62 -9.43
C ASP A 53 -15.57 -2.13 -9.77
N SER A 54 -16.42 -1.35 -9.10
CA SER A 54 -16.44 0.12 -9.24
C SER A 54 -15.09 0.74 -8.89
N ILE A 55 -14.46 0.33 -7.78
CA ILE A 55 -13.16 0.86 -7.36
C ILE A 55 -12.08 0.49 -8.40
N LYS A 56 -12.04 -0.78 -8.84
CA LYS A 56 -11.09 -1.22 -9.87
C LYS A 56 -11.28 -0.45 -11.18
N ASN A 57 -12.52 -0.28 -11.63
CA ASN A 57 -12.84 0.46 -12.85
C ASN A 57 -12.44 1.93 -12.76
N MET A 58 -12.57 2.54 -11.59
CA MET A 58 -12.08 3.89 -11.34
C MET A 58 -10.54 3.92 -11.42
N VAL A 59 -9.85 3.02 -10.73
CA VAL A 59 -8.39 2.94 -10.70
C VAL A 59 -7.81 2.73 -12.10
N LEU A 60 -8.42 1.87 -12.92
CA LEU A 60 -7.99 1.62 -14.30
C LEU A 60 -8.04 2.86 -15.20
N LYS A 61 -8.82 3.89 -14.83
CA LYS A 61 -8.91 5.16 -15.57
C LYS A 61 -7.86 6.18 -15.13
N LEU A 62 -7.09 5.91 -14.06
CA LEU A 62 -6.09 6.83 -13.50
C LEU A 62 -4.71 6.73 -14.17
N ASP A 63 -4.62 6.13 -15.37
CA ASP A 63 -3.37 5.93 -16.11
C ASP A 63 -2.29 5.27 -15.22
N ASP A 64 -1.05 5.76 -15.27
CA ASP A 64 0.07 5.26 -14.45
C ASP A 64 0.14 5.92 -13.06
N CYS A 65 -0.90 6.64 -12.63
CA CYS A 65 -0.93 7.28 -11.32
C CYS A 65 -0.84 6.25 -10.19
N LYS A 66 -0.02 6.55 -9.18
CA LYS A 66 0.16 5.72 -7.97
C LYS A 66 0.00 6.51 -6.68
N VAL A 67 -0.49 7.74 -6.74
CA VAL A 67 -0.73 8.56 -5.55
C VAL A 67 -2.21 8.90 -5.49
N PHE A 68 -2.84 8.58 -4.37
CA PHE A 68 -4.27 8.82 -4.15
C PHE A 68 -4.49 9.60 -2.87
N ALA A 69 -5.21 10.72 -2.95
CA ALA A 69 -5.52 11.59 -1.81
C ALA A 69 -7.04 11.64 -1.55
N ALA A 70 -7.44 11.47 -0.30
CA ALA A 70 -8.82 11.57 0.16
C ALA A 70 -8.87 11.95 1.65
N GLU A 71 -10.05 12.26 2.18
CA GLU A 71 -10.19 12.66 3.58
C GLU A 71 -10.00 11.45 4.49
N ASP A 72 -10.74 10.38 4.19
CA ASP A 72 -10.54 9.07 4.79
C ASP A 72 -10.69 7.97 3.75
N VAL A 73 -9.80 6.98 3.87
CA VAL A 73 -9.79 5.77 3.05
C VAL A 73 -9.64 4.59 3.98
N THR A 74 -10.73 3.83 4.13
CA THR A 74 -10.80 2.69 5.05
C THR A 74 -11.34 1.43 4.37
N GLY A 75 -11.17 0.30 5.04
CA GLY A 75 -11.78 -0.97 4.68
C GLY A 75 -11.41 -1.46 3.28
N ILE A 76 -12.43 -1.80 2.50
CA ILE A 76 -12.26 -2.44 1.18
C ILE A 76 -11.54 -1.52 0.20
N THR A 77 -11.83 -0.22 0.22
CA THR A 77 -11.20 0.74 -0.69
C THR A 77 -9.72 0.85 -0.43
N TYR A 78 -9.31 1.01 0.84
CA TYR A 78 -7.91 1.04 1.22
C TYR A 78 -7.19 -0.21 0.72
N ASN A 79 -7.76 -1.39 0.99
CA ASN A 79 -7.18 -2.68 0.61
C ASN A 79 -7.00 -2.83 -0.91
N ILE A 80 -7.95 -2.35 -1.71
CA ILE A 80 -7.84 -2.43 -3.17
C ILE A 80 -6.76 -1.47 -3.67
N LEU A 81 -6.80 -0.20 -3.24
CA LEU A 81 -5.82 0.81 -3.65
C LEU A 81 -4.39 0.37 -3.30
N GLU A 82 -4.18 -0.10 -2.07
CA GLU A 82 -2.88 -0.60 -1.61
C GLU A 82 -2.43 -1.82 -2.44
N SER A 83 -3.34 -2.76 -2.74
CA SER A 83 -3.04 -3.94 -3.55
C SER A 83 -2.71 -3.63 -5.03
N MET A 84 -3.06 -2.41 -5.48
CA MET A 84 -2.77 -1.87 -6.82
C MET A 84 -1.60 -0.88 -6.80
N ASP A 85 -0.83 -0.88 -5.70
CA ASP A 85 0.39 -0.12 -5.47
C ASP A 85 0.20 1.40 -5.34
N PHE A 86 -0.97 1.85 -4.87
CA PHE A 86 -1.16 3.26 -4.54
C PHE A 86 -0.57 3.63 -3.19
N ASN A 87 0.12 4.76 -3.14
CA ASN A 87 0.41 5.53 -1.92
C ASN A 87 -0.83 6.37 -1.59
N ILE A 88 -1.41 6.14 -0.41
CA ILE A 88 -2.69 6.74 -0.01
C ILE A 88 -2.43 7.86 1.00
N TRP A 89 -2.85 9.07 0.67
CA TRP A 89 -2.72 10.27 1.48
C TRP A 89 -4.07 10.65 2.11
N ARG A 90 -4.06 10.86 3.42
CA ARG A 90 -5.20 11.39 4.17
C ARG A 90 -5.02 12.90 4.31
N VAL A 91 -5.90 13.68 3.70
CA VAL A 91 -5.82 15.14 3.64
C VAL A 91 -7.21 15.77 3.69
N SER A 92 -7.29 17.01 4.15
CA SER A 92 -8.53 17.77 4.19
C SER A 92 -8.35 19.12 3.51
N GLY A 93 -9.44 19.78 3.13
CA GLY A 93 -9.41 21.08 2.47
C GLY A 93 -9.37 20.97 0.94
N LYS A 94 -8.73 21.92 0.27
CA LYS A 94 -8.71 22.00 -1.20
C LYS A 94 -7.38 21.53 -1.77
N PRO A 95 -7.36 20.99 -3.01
CA PRO A 95 -6.14 20.49 -3.66
C PRO A 95 -4.97 21.49 -3.68
N VAL A 96 -5.25 22.77 -3.87
CA VAL A 96 -4.23 23.83 -3.87
C VAL A 96 -3.44 23.90 -2.55
N ASP A 97 -4.05 23.47 -1.45
CA ASP A 97 -3.44 23.57 -0.11
C ASP A 97 -2.41 22.45 0.14
N PHE A 98 -2.52 21.31 -0.55
CA PHE A 98 -1.73 20.11 -0.22
C PHE A 98 -1.02 19.42 -1.39
N LEU A 99 -1.34 19.72 -2.66
CA LEU A 99 -0.75 19.01 -3.80
C LEU A 99 0.78 19.13 -3.83
N ASP A 100 1.33 20.32 -3.59
CA ASP A 100 2.78 20.52 -3.51
C ASP A 100 3.41 19.79 -2.32
N TYR A 101 2.70 19.74 -1.19
CA TYR A 101 3.16 19.00 -0.01
C TYR A 101 3.26 17.49 -0.31
N ILE A 102 2.23 16.91 -0.94
CA ILE A 102 2.22 15.49 -1.33
C ILE A 102 3.37 15.21 -2.29
N GLU A 103 3.53 15.99 -3.36
CA GLU A 103 4.62 15.80 -4.31
C GLU A 103 5.99 15.84 -3.63
N GLN A 104 6.23 16.84 -2.77
CA GLN A 104 7.51 16.98 -2.09
C GLN A 104 7.82 15.77 -1.20
N ASN A 105 6.83 15.23 -0.48
CA ASN A 105 7.04 14.07 0.37
C ASN A 105 7.19 12.78 -0.45
N GLU A 106 6.43 12.60 -1.52
CA GLU A 106 6.58 11.46 -2.44
C GLU A 106 7.95 11.46 -3.12
N LEU A 107 8.42 12.62 -3.58
CA LEU A 107 9.78 12.78 -4.13
C LEU A 107 10.85 12.53 -3.07
N LYS A 108 10.64 12.98 -1.82
CA LYS A 108 11.53 12.67 -0.71
C LYS A 108 11.55 11.16 -0.45
N GLU A 109 10.42 10.48 -0.35
CA GLU A 109 10.40 9.02 -0.13
C GLU A 109 11.08 8.24 -1.27
N LEU A 110 10.96 8.71 -2.51
CA LEU A 110 11.67 8.12 -3.65
C LEU A 110 13.19 8.33 -3.59
N GLN A 111 13.64 9.50 -3.12
CA GLN A 111 15.06 9.86 -2.97
C GLN A 111 15.67 9.26 -1.69
N GLU A 112 14.90 9.22 -0.61
CA GLU A 112 15.16 8.68 0.71
C GLU A 112 14.79 7.20 0.78
N LYS A 113 14.97 6.43 -0.30
CA LYS A 113 15.02 4.95 -0.27
C LYS A 113 16.10 4.37 0.67
N LYS A 114 16.59 5.14 1.64
CA LYS A 114 17.12 4.68 2.91
C LYS A 114 15.94 4.51 3.87
N ILE A 115 15.46 3.27 4.00
CA ILE A 115 14.78 2.85 5.22
C ILE A 115 15.61 3.42 6.39
N PRO A 116 15.03 4.23 7.30
CA PRO A 116 15.76 4.66 8.48
C PRO A 116 16.47 3.44 9.08
N GLU A 117 17.78 3.54 9.35
CA GLU A 117 18.55 2.38 9.83
C GLU A 117 17.97 1.77 11.11
N THR A 118 17.18 2.55 11.83
CA THR A 118 16.47 2.25 13.06
C THR A 118 15.18 1.42 12.89
N ILE A 119 14.69 1.20 11.67
CA ILE A 119 13.50 0.35 11.48
C ILE A 119 13.90 -1.11 11.69
N PRO A 120 13.21 -1.86 12.58
CA PRO A 120 13.48 -3.27 12.79
C PRO A 120 13.41 -4.04 11.46
N LYS A 121 14.50 -4.72 11.13
CA LYS A 121 14.61 -5.59 9.94
C LYS A 121 14.31 -7.03 10.35
N PRO A 122 13.92 -7.90 9.41
CA PRO A 122 13.82 -9.32 9.69
C PRO A 122 15.10 -9.87 10.32
N ILE A 123 14.96 -10.51 11.47
CA ILE A 123 16.06 -11.06 12.27
C ILE A 123 16.19 -12.54 11.94
N GLU A 124 17.39 -12.98 11.59
CA GLU A 124 17.67 -14.40 11.41
C GLU A 124 17.63 -15.10 12.77
N LYS A 125 16.78 -16.12 12.89
CA LYS A 125 16.64 -16.94 14.10
C LYS A 125 17.45 -18.22 13.98
N GLU A 126 17.41 -18.82 12.81
CA GLU A 126 18.21 -19.97 12.40
C GLU A 126 18.61 -19.77 10.94
N GLU A 127 19.58 -20.54 10.45
CA GLU A 127 20.08 -20.39 9.09
C GLU A 127 18.96 -20.47 8.05
N GLY A 128 18.74 -19.37 7.32
CA GLY A 128 17.67 -19.27 6.33
C GLY A 128 16.26 -19.06 6.89
N TYR A 129 16.09 -19.03 8.22
CA TYR A 129 14.85 -18.71 8.91
C TYR A 129 14.90 -17.32 9.53
N TYR A 130 13.96 -16.47 9.13
CA TYR A 130 13.86 -15.11 9.60
C TYR A 130 12.53 -14.85 10.31
N PHE A 131 12.53 -13.87 11.20
CA PHE A 131 11.34 -13.42 11.92
C PHE A 131 11.26 -11.89 11.99
N ILE A 132 10.06 -11.33 11.87
CA ILE A 132 9.78 -9.92 12.14
C ILE A 132 8.39 -9.76 12.78
N ASP A 133 8.29 -8.87 13.78
CA ASP A 133 7.00 -8.40 14.30
C ASP A 133 6.69 -7.01 13.75
N LEU A 134 5.79 -6.95 12.76
CA LEU A 134 5.38 -5.68 12.16
C LEU A 134 4.50 -4.85 13.09
N ARG A 135 3.89 -5.43 14.12
CA ARG A 135 3.06 -4.67 15.06
C ARG A 135 3.92 -3.66 15.81
N GLU A 136 5.07 -4.11 16.31
CA GLU A 136 6.05 -3.25 16.97
C GLU A 136 6.64 -2.19 16.02
N VAL A 137 6.90 -2.59 14.76
CA VAL A 137 7.45 -1.67 13.75
C VAL A 137 6.48 -0.53 13.45
N MET A 138 5.20 -0.86 13.26
CA MET A 138 4.18 0.12 12.89
C MET A 138 3.77 1.01 14.06
N GLU A 139 3.75 0.49 15.29
CA GLU A 139 3.41 1.27 16.49
C GLU A 139 4.37 2.45 16.73
N HIS A 140 5.64 2.29 16.35
CA HIS A 140 6.67 3.32 16.56
C HIS A 140 6.97 4.16 15.30
N ASN A 141 6.35 3.87 14.15
CA ASN A 141 6.69 4.50 12.87
C ASN A 141 5.45 4.76 12.00
N GLU A 142 4.74 5.87 12.24
CA GLU A 142 3.54 6.25 11.47
C GLU A 142 3.81 6.51 9.97
N LYS A 143 5.07 6.77 9.60
CA LYS A 143 5.46 7.13 8.23
C LYS A 143 5.88 5.96 7.35
N VAL A 144 5.83 4.72 7.85
CA VAL A 144 6.43 3.58 7.15
C VAL A 144 5.40 2.48 6.95
N THR A 145 5.22 2.10 5.70
CA THR A 145 4.30 1.02 5.31
C THR A 145 4.95 -0.36 5.50
N THR A 146 4.12 -1.38 5.74
CA THR A 146 4.59 -2.80 5.78
C THR A 146 5.34 -3.20 4.51
N LYS A 147 4.95 -2.63 3.36
CA LYS A 147 5.58 -2.84 2.06
C LYS A 147 7.01 -2.28 2.01
N GLN A 148 7.23 -1.06 2.51
CA GLN A 148 8.56 -0.45 2.58
C GLN A 148 9.50 -1.22 3.52
N VAL A 149 8.97 -1.81 4.61
CA VAL A 149 9.77 -2.63 5.55
C VAL A 149 10.20 -3.95 4.90
N LEU A 150 9.28 -4.64 4.23
CA LEU A 150 9.49 -6.03 3.81
C LEU A 150 10.10 -6.19 2.41
N LEU A 151 9.74 -5.34 1.43
CA LEU A 151 10.25 -5.49 0.06
C LEU A 151 11.78 -5.51 -0.03
N PRO A 152 12.53 -4.66 0.71
CA PRO A 152 13.99 -4.68 0.65
C PRO A 152 14.59 -6.01 1.12
N PHE A 153 13.96 -6.68 2.08
CA PHE A 153 14.36 -8.04 2.48
C PHE A 153 14.06 -9.05 1.38
N PHE A 154 12.85 -9.01 0.83
CA PHE A 154 12.40 -9.92 -0.22
C PHE A 154 13.24 -9.84 -1.50
N HIS A 155 13.75 -8.66 -1.86
CA HIS A 155 14.63 -8.49 -3.02
C HIS A 155 16.02 -9.12 -2.85
N LYS A 156 16.49 -9.36 -1.61
CA LYS A 156 17.78 -10.04 -1.38
C LYS A 156 17.73 -11.53 -1.75
N LYS A 157 16.54 -12.16 -1.73
CA LYS A 157 16.27 -13.56 -2.11
C LYS A 157 17.06 -14.66 -1.38
N LEU A 158 17.72 -14.34 -0.27
CA LEU A 158 18.54 -15.27 0.52
C LEU A 158 17.82 -15.68 1.82
N PHE A 159 16.72 -16.42 1.71
CA PHE A 159 16.03 -17.00 2.86
C PHE A 159 15.21 -18.21 2.42
N CYS A 160 14.98 -19.16 3.33
CA CYS A 160 14.10 -20.30 3.14
C CYS A 160 12.66 -19.90 3.47
N TYR A 161 12.45 -19.34 4.67
CA TYR A 161 11.17 -18.80 5.08
C TYR A 161 11.31 -17.63 6.06
N LEU A 162 10.31 -16.75 6.05
CA LEU A 162 10.17 -15.60 6.93
C LEU A 162 8.83 -15.68 7.64
N ASP A 163 8.86 -15.70 8.98
CA ASP A 163 7.67 -15.52 9.80
C ASP A 163 7.44 -14.04 10.11
N ILE A 164 6.22 -13.59 9.87
CA ILE A 164 5.81 -12.18 9.98
C ILE A 164 4.62 -12.13 10.92
N MET A 165 4.76 -11.43 12.04
CA MET A 165 3.63 -11.18 12.94
C MET A 165 3.02 -9.81 12.60
N CYS A 166 1.71 -9.79 12.35
CA CYS A 166 1.00 -8.58 11.89
C CYS A 166 -0.42 -8.51 12.45
N SER A 167 -0.95 -7.30 12.64
CA SER A 167 -2.32 -7.09 13.10
C SER A 167 -3.36 -7.40 12.02
N HIS A 168 -2.96 -7.29 10.76
CA HIS A 168 -3.70 -7.66 9.57
C HIS A 168 -2.71 -8.17 8.51
N ILE A 169 -3.14 -9.14 7.69
CA ILE A 169 -2.32 -9.65 6.58
C ILE A 169 -2.25 -8.55 5.50
N PRO A 170 -1.06 -8.06 5.11
CA PRO A 170 -0.97 -6.97 4.14
C PRO A 170 -1.58 -7.38 2.79
N PRO A 171 -2.60 -6.67 2.28
CA PRO A 171 -3.30 -6.99 1.02
C PRO A 171 -2.39 -7.25 -0.18
N TRP A 172 -1.29 -6.48 -0.30
CA TRP A 172 -0.33 -6.58 -1.38
C TRP A 172 0.40 -7.94 -1.44
N PHE A 173 0.39 -8.74 -0.37
CA PHE A 173 1.00 -10.08 -0.36
C PHE A 173 0.45 -10.99 -1.45
N ASN A 174 -0.85 -10.89 -1.74
CA ASN A 174 -1.52 -11.73 -2.74
C ASN A 174 -1.01 -11.46 -4.17
N ASN A 175 -0.58 -10.24 -4.47
CA ASN A 175 -0.20 -9.82 -5.81
C ASN A 175 1.34 -9.77 -5.98
N GLU A 176 2.07 -9.32 -4.97
CA GLU A 176 3.52 -9.08 -5.09
C GLU A 176 4.37 -10.30 -4.76
N LEU A 177 4.06 -11.04 -3.69
CA LEU A 177 4.85 -12.22 -3.31
C LEU A 177 4.91 -13.26 -4.44
N PRO A 178 3.81 -13.58 -5.14
CA PRO A 178 3.87 -14.48 -6.30
C PRO A 178 4.78 -13.97 -7.43
N LYS A 179 4.76 -12.66 -7.74
CA LYS A 179 5.62 -12.04 -8.77
C LYS A 179 7.10 -12.17 -8.41
N LEU A 180 7.43 -12.07 -7.12
CA LEU A 180 8.79 -12.23 -6.62
C LEU A 180 9.23 -13.70 -6.50
N GLY A 181 8.32 -14.65 -6.72
CA GLY A 181 8.59 -16.09 -6.64
C GLY A 181 8.41 -16.69 -5.25
N PHE A 182 7.58 -16.07 -4.39
CA PHE A 182 7.29 -16.52 -3.04
C PHE A 182 5.87 -17.09 -2.93
N LYS A 183 5.63 -17.90 -1.89
CA LYS A 183 4.30 -18.29 -1.42
C LYS A 183 4.15 -17.81 0.02
N PHE A 184 2.93 -17.74 0.53
CA PHE A 184 2.73 -17.53 1.95
C PHE A 184 1.57 -18.36 2.49
N THR A 185 1.62 -18.67 3.77
CA THR A 185 0.53 -19.26 4.55
C THR A 185 0.23 -18.36 5.74
N THR A 186 -0.99 -18.42 6.25
CA THR A 186 -1.46 -17.54 7.32
C THR A 186 -2.07 -18.37 8.43
N ASN A 187 -1.69 -18.06 9.67
CA ASN A 187 -2.30 -18.61 10.87
C ASN A 187 -2.88 -17.46 11.70
N LYS A 188 -4.21 -17.47 11.93
CA LYS A 188 -4.89 -16.47 12.76
C LYS A 188 -4.76 -16.89 14.22
N LEU A 189 -4.06 -16.08 15.02
CA LEU A 189 -3.85 -16.32 16.44
C LEU A 189 -4.99 -15.72 17.27
N SER A 190 -5.46 -14.52 16.91
CA SER A 190 -6.60 -13.83 17.53
C SER A 190 -7.24 -12.84 16.55
N GLU A 191 -8.22 -12.05 17.00
CA GLU A 191 -9.02 -11.16 16.13
C GLU A 191 -8.18 -10.16 15.33
N ASN A 192 -7.10 -9.63 15.91
CA ASN A 192 -6.13 -8.71 15.29
C ASN A 192 -4.69 -9.21 15.43
N SER A 193 -4.47 -10.52 15.30
CA SER A 193 -3.14 -11.11 15.39
C SER A 193 -3.01 -12.28 14.43
N PHE A 194 -2.10 -12.14 13.47
CA PHE A 194 -1.82 -13.11 12.43
C PHE A 194 -0.33 -13.42 12.38
N LEU A 195 -0.01 -14.70 12.22
CA LEU A 195 1.32 -15.16 11.85
C LEU A 195 1.31 -15.53 10.37
N VAL A 196 2.10 -14.85 9.57
CA VAL A 196 2.24 -15.09 8.15
C VAL A 196 3.60 -15.70 7.87
N LYS A 197 3.63 -16.91 7.32
CA LYS A 197 4.86 -17.58 6.90
C LYS A 197 5.04 -17.40 5.41
N VAL A 198 6.06 -16.65 4.99
CA VAL A 198 6.45 -16.48 3.58
C VAL A 198 7.54 -17.48 3.25
N ILE A 199 7.31 -18.30 2.22
CA ILE A 199 8.20 -19.40 1.79
C ILE A 199 8.81 -19.05 0.44
N ASN A 200 10.12 -19.23 0.34
CA ASN A 200 10.84 -19.05 -0.90
C ASN A 200 10.71 -20.27 -1.82
N LYS A 201 10.05 -20.13 -2.99
CA LYS A 201 9.88 -21.26 -3.93
C LYS A 201 11.20 -21.80 -4.47
N TYR A 202 12.29 -21.06 -4.33
CA TYR A 202 13.64 -21.47 -4.73
C TYR A 202 14.47 -22.03 -3.57
N GLU A 203 13.84 -22.41 -2.45
CA GLU A 203 14.49 -23.02 -1.27
C GLU A 203 15.53 -24.09 -1.64
N LYS A 204 15.30 -24.88 -2.70
CA LYS A 204 16.21 -25.93 -3.18
C LYS A 204 17.56 -25.45 -3.73
N ARG A 205 17.71 -24.14 -4.00
CA ARG A 205 19.00 -23.54 -4.42
C ARG A 205 19.80 -22.99 -3.24
N ILE A 206 19.23 -22.97 -2.06
CA ILE A 206 19.88 -22.58 -0.82
C ILE A 206 20.26 -23.89 -0.13
N THR A 207 21.56 -24.22 -0.10
CA THR A 207 22.10 -25.51 0.38
C THR A 207 21.70 -25.89 1.81
N ASN A 208 21.17 -24.94 2.59
CA ASN A 208 20.96 -25.08 4.02
C ASN A 208 19.48 -25.00 4.47
N CYS A 209 18.50 -25.04 3.55
CA CYS A 209 17.09 -25.15 3.94
C CYS A 209 16.78 -26.57 4.45
N LYS A 210 16.75 -26.76 5.78
CA LYS A 210 16.16 -27.95 6.41
C LYS A 210 14.64 -27.73 6.52
N LEU A 211 13.87 -28.44 5.71
CA LEU A 211 12.42 -28.56 5.85
C LEU A 211 12.07 -29.56 6.96
#